data_AF-A0A3C0IXR2-F1
#
_entry.id   AF-A0A3C0IXR2-F1
#
_cell.length_a   1.000
_cell.length_b   1.000
_cell.length_c   1.000
_cell.angle_alpha   90.00
_cell.angle_beta   90.00
_cell.angle_gamma   90.00
#
_symmetry.space_group_name_H-M   'P 1'
#
loop_
_entity.id
_entity.type
_entity.pdbx_description
1 polymer ?
#
loop_
_entity_poly.entity_id
_entity_poly.type
_entity_poly.pdbx_seq_one_letter_code
_entity_poly.pdbx_strand_id
1 'polypeptide(L)' 'MISRKRFRAPATNAESFEIVSEAGLLPADALPVYRSMARFRNRIVHMYDEVDDSQVYEILQARLGDIRDFVRSIVSIC' A
#
# COMPACT_ATOMS: atom_id res chain seq x y z
N MET A 1 11.08 -5.02 -5.18
CA MET A 1 12.23 -4.24 -4.65
C MET A 1 12.94 -4.94 -3.51
N ILE A 2 12.25 -5.30 -2.42
CA ILE A 2 12.81 -5.95 -1.22
C ILE A 2 13.76 -7.12 -1.57
N SER A 3 13.27 -8.13 -2.30
CA SER A 3 14.09 -9.28 -2.73
C SER A 3 15.30 -8.86 -3.59
N ARG A 4 15.07 -8.03 -4.62
CA ARG A 4 16.14 -7.55 -5.52
C ARG A 4 17.24 -6.76 -4.80
N LYS A 5 16.89 -5.98 -3.77
CA LYS A 5 17.84 -5.17 -2.97
C LYS A 5 18.29 -5.88 -1.68
N ARG A 6 17.88 -7.13 -1.44
CA ARG A 6 18.20 -7.95 -0.26
C ARG A 6 17.88 -7.25 1.08
N PHE A 7 16.75 -6.53 1.13
CA PHE A 7 16.26 -5.97 2.38
C PHE A 7 15.67 -7.06 3.29
N ARG A 8 15.43 -6.72 4.56
CA ARG A 8 14.77 -7.61 5.52
C ARG A 8 13.42 -8.08 4.97
N ALA A 9 13.03 -9.31 5.29
CA ALA A 9 11.75 -9.85 4.86
C ALA A 9 10.61 -9.19 5.66
N PRO A 10 9.51 -8.77 5.00
CA PRO A 10 8.31 -8.32 5.70
C PRO A 10 7.58 -9.51 6.33
N ALA A 11 7.13 -9.36 7.57
CA ALA A 11 6.15 -10.24 8.21
C ALA A 11 4.72 -9.95 7.74
N THR A 12 4.42 -8.72 7.28
CA THR A 12 3.10 -8.35 6.73
C THR A 12 3.19 -7.59 5.41
N ASN A 13 2.10 -7.59 4.63
CA ASN A 13 2.05 -6.77 3.41
C ASN A 13 2.26 -5.28 3.69
N ALA A 14 1.69 -4.75 4.79
CA ALA A 14 1.88 -3.36 5.20
C ALA A 14 3.34 -3.02 5.51
N GLU A 15 4.06 -3.94 6.15
CA GLU A 15 5.49 -3.78 6.47
C GLU A 15 6.39 -3.72 5.23
N SER A 16 5.91 -4.24 4.09
CA SER A 16 6.64 -4.08 2.82
C SER A 16 6.83 -2.61 2.44
N PHE A 17 5.86 -1.75 2.75
CA PHE A 17 5.96 -0.31 2.51
C PHE A 17 6.90 0.37 3.50
N GLU A 18 6.95 -0.11 4.74
CA GLU A 18 7.87 0.40 5.78
C GLU A 18 9.32 0.15 5.38
N ILE A 19 9.65 -1.09 5.01
CA ILE A 19 11.00 -1.48 4.57
C ILE A 19 11.46 -0.64 3.38
N VAL A 20 10.57 -0.38 2.42
CA VAL A 20 10.89 0.41 1.23
C VAL A 20 11.04 1.90 1.57
N SER A 21 10.26 2.42 2.53
CA SER A 21 10.39 3.80 3.01
C SER A 21 11.63 4.01 3.87
N GLU A 22 11.98 3.06 4.76
CA GLU A 22 13.23 3.02 5.54
C GLU A 22 14.47 3.10 4.64
N ALA A 23 14.39 2.48 3.46
CA ALA A 23 15.44 2.54 2.44
C ALA A 23 15.48 3.85 1.64
N GLY A 24 14.65 4.84 1.98
CA GLY A 24 14.55 6.14 1.30
C GLY A 24 13.92 6.08 -0.09
N LEU A 25 13.28 4.95 -0.45
CA LEU A 25 12.70 4.78 -1.78
C LEU A 25 11.28 5.36 -1.82
N LEU A 26 10.49 5.20 -0.77
CA LEU A 26 9.17 5.81 -0.66
C LEU A 26 9.16 6.94 0.37
N PRO A 27 8.44 8.04 0.11
CA PRO A 27 8.40 9.17 1.00
C PRO A 27 7.62 8.80 2.27
N ALA A 28 8.18 9.19 3.43
CA ALA A 28 7.70 8.74 4.74
C ALA A 28 6.31 9.30 5.11
N ASP A 29 5.95 10.45 4.55
CA ASP A 29 4.65 11.10 4.69
C ASP A 29 3.51 10.33 4.00
N ALA A 30 3.82 9.60 2.92
CA ALA A 30 2.86 8.74 2.22
C ALA A 30 2.68 7.35 2.87
N LEU A 31 3.58 6.97 3.78
CA LEU A 31 3.57 5.65 4.42
C LEU A 31 2.25 5.33 5.18
N PRO A 32 1.60 6.26 5.92
CA PRO A 32 0.29 6.00 6.52
C PRO A 32 -0.78 5.61 5.49
N VAL A 33 -0.79 6.26 4.33
CA VAL A 33 -1.72 5.99 3.23
C VAL A 33 -1.48 4.58 2.67
N TYR A 34 -0.23 4.25 2.34
CA TYR A 34 0.11 2.94 1.79
C TYR A 34 -0.18 1.79 2.75
N ARG A 35 0.05 1.97 4.05
CA ARG A 35 -0.37 1.00 5.07
C ARG A 35 -1.87 0.81 5.11
N SER A 36 -2.65 1.89 4.96
CA SER A 36 -4.11 1.81 4.88
C SER A 36 -4.56 1.02 3.66
N MET A 37 -3.94 1.26 2.50
CA MET A 37 -4.22 0.50 1.26
C MET A 37 -3.92 -1.00 1.43
N ALA A 38 -2.78 -1.35 2.03
CA ALA A 38 -2.41 -2.74 2.31
C ALA A 38 -3.42 -3.45 3.22
N ARG A 39 -3.89 -2.77 4.27
CA ARG A 39 -4.92 -3.29 5.17
C ARG A 39 -6.27 -3.45 4.48
N PHE A 40 -6.67 -2.48 3.66
CA PHE A 40 -7.91 -2.53 2.91
C PHE A 40 -7.94 -3.74 1.96
N ARG A 41 -6.85 -3.99 1.23
CA ARG A 41 -6.69 -5.20 0.40
C ARG A 41 -6.89 -6.47 1.22
N ASN A 42 -6.35 -6.54 2.44
CA ASN A 42 -6.51 -7.71 3.30
C ASN A 42 -7.96 -7.87 3.76
N ARG A 43 -8.65 -6.78 4.12
CA ARG A 43 -10.08 -6.81 4.49
C ARG A 43 -10.95 -7.31 3.34
N ILE A 44 -10.71 -6.85 2.10
CA ILE A 44 -11.44 -7.35 0.92
C ILE A 44 -11.24 -8.85 0.74
N VAL A 45 -10.00 -9.34 0.79
CA VAL A 45 -9.72 -10.76 0.51
C VAL A 45 -10.24 -11.68 1.60
N HIS A 46 -10.13 -11.28 2.87
CA HIS A 46 -10.46 -12.16 4.00
C HIS A 46 -11.90 -12.05 4.47
N MET A 47 -12.57 -10.95 4.16
CA MET A 47 -13.88 -10.65 4.76
C MET A 47 -14.84 -10.15 3.69
N TYR A 48 -14.72 -10.64 2.45
CA TYR A 48 -15.57 -10.24 1.32
C TYR A 48 -17.07 -10.40 1.62
N ASP A 49 -17.45 -11.37 2.45
CA ASP A 49 -18.84 -11.57 2.92
C ASP A 49 -19.33 -10.50 3.92
N GLU A 50 -18.42 -9.76 4.55
CA GLU A 50 -18.68 -8.71 5.54
C GLU A 50 -18.23 -7.32 5.07
N VAL A 51 -17.75 -7.22 3.84
CA VAL A 51 -17.27 -5.97 3.27
C VAL A 51 -18.49 -5.16 2.86
N ASP A 52 -18.61 -3.97 3.44
CA ASP A 52 -19.64 -3.02 3.06
C ASP A 52 -19.34 -2.46 1.66
N ASP A 53 -20.14 -2.87 0.68
CA ASP A 53 -20.03 -2.41 -0.71
C ASP A 53 -20.03 -0.89 -0.84
N SER A 54 -20.72 -0.18 0.06
CA SER A 54 -20.74 1.29 0.07
C SER A 54 -19.38 1.87 0.44
N GLN A 55 -18.69 1.28 1.41
CA GLN A 55 -17.33 1.67 1.79
C GLN A 55 -16.33 1.37 0.66
N VAL A 56 -16.47 0.24 -0.03
CA VAL A 56 -15.64 -0.07 -1.20
C VAL A 56 -15.87 0.95 -2.31
N TYR A 57 -17.13 1.26 -2.60
CA TYR A 57 -17.50 2.26 -3.62
C TYR A 57 -16.94 3.65 -3.29
N GLU A 58 -17.03 4.10 -2.04
CA GLU A 58 -16.44 5.37 -1.61
C GLU A 58 -14.92 5.40 -1.78
N ILE A 59 -14.22 4.32 -1.39
CA ILE A 59 -12.77 4.23 -1.55
C ILE A 59 -12.39 4.23 -3.03
N LEU A 60 -13.12 3.52 -3.88
CA LEU A 60 -12.92 3.52 -5.32
C LEU A 60 -13.19 4.90 -5.96
N GLN A 61 -14.05 5.74 -5.39
CA GLN A 61 -14.27 7.08 -5.93
C GLN A 61 -13.27 8.11 -5.39
N ALA A 62 -13.00 8.07 -4.09
CA ALA A 62 -12.23 9.12 -3.41
C ALA A 62 -10.72 8.86 -3.37
N ARG A 63 -10.27 7.59 -3.46
CA ARG A 63 -8.89 7.20 -3.13
C ARG A 63 -8.09 6.62 -4.29
N LEU A 64 -8.62 6.64 -5.52
CA LEU A 64 -7.84 6.28 -6.71
C LEU A 64 -6.61 7.19 -6.91
N GLY A 65 -6.63 8.41 -6.38
CA GLY A 65 -5.47 9.31 -6.35
C GLY A 65 -4.26 8.67 -5.67
N ASP A 66 -4.46 8.07 -4.50
CA ASP A 66 -3.41 7.42 -3.71
C ASP A 66 -2.72 6.28 -4.49
N ILE A 67 -3.48 5.53 -5.28
CA ILE A 67 -2.95 4.47 -6.14
C ILE A 67 -2.08 5.09 -7.25
N ARG A 68 -2.53 6.18 -7.87
CA ARG A 68 -1.74 6.87 -8.91
C ARG A 68 -0.46 7.45 -8.34
N ASP A 69 -0.53 8.03 -7.15
CA ASP A 69 0.64 8.62 -6.49
C ASP A 69 1.64 7.54 -6.08
N PHE A 70 1.16 6.39 -5.59
CA PHE A 70 2.01 5.22 -5.39
C PHE A 70 2.73 4.79 -6.67
N VAL A 71 2.00 4.64 -7.78
CA VAL A 71 2.59 4.26 -9.08
C VAL A 71 3.65 5.28 -9.51
N ARG A 72 3.36 6.59 -9.39
CA ARG A 72 4.33 7.65 -9.70
C ARG A 72 5.59 7.55 -8.85
N SER A 73 5.44 7.36 -7.54
CA SER A 73 6.59 7.14 -6.65
C SER A 73 7.43 5.95 -7.10
N ILE A 74 6.79 4.82 -7.43
CA ILE A 74 7.50 3.61 -7.90
C ILE A 74 8.25 3.85 -9.21
N VAL A 75 7.62 4.48 -10.19
CA VAL A 75 8.25 4.79 -11.48
C VAL A 75 9.43 5.76 -11.30
N SER A 76 9.32 6.72 -10.38
CA SER A 76 10.41 7.67 -10.10
C SER A 76 11.64 7.04 -9.45
N ILE A 77 11.53 5.83 -8.90
CA ILE A 77 12.62 5.12 -8.21
C ILE A 77 13.34 4.13 -9.14
N CYS A 78 12.69 3.73 -10.22
CA CYS A 78 13.19 2.73 -11.17
C CYS A 78 14.05 3.35 -12.27
#